data_AF-A0A3S1C767-F1
#
_entry.id   AF-A0A3S1C767-F1
#
_cell.length_a   1.000
_cell.length_b   1.000
_cell.length_c   1.000
_cell.angle_alpha   90.00
_cell.angle_beta   90.00
_cell.angle_gamma   90.00
#
_symmetry.space_group_name_H-M   'P 1'
#
loop_
_entity.id
_entity.type
_entity.pdbx_description
1 polymer ?
#
loop_
_entity_poly.entity_id
_entity_poly.type
_entity_poly.pdbx_seq_one_letter_code
_entity_poly.pdbx_strand_id
1 'polypeptide(L)'
;MLKTLDQNSAHFALTLNLKIVKDWKKTMDLQTIKERVASVQSKREYLLSLLEQPNLGTLRVDVNQALEELDDLIDEFRRSIPDTEIN
;
A
#
# COMPACT_ATOMS: atom_id res chain seq x y z
N MET A 1 20.52 -50.85 -5.42
CA MET A 1 20.65 -49.62 -6.24
C MET A 1 19.43 -48.72 -6.00
N LEU A 2 19.24 -48.23 -4.76
CA LEU A 2 18.06 -47.44 -4.33
C LEU A 2 18.55 -46.21 -3.55
N LYS A 3 19.07 -45.19 -4.25
CA LYS A 3 19.51 -43.92 -3.62
C LYS A 3 19.06 -42.67 -4.38
N THR A 4 18.05 -42.77 -5.24
CA THR A 4 17.63 -41.62 -6.08
C THR A 4 16.14 -41.28 -5.99
N LEU A 5 15.30 -42.09 -5.32
CA LEU A 5 13.97 -41.65 -4.91
C LEU A 5 14.09 -40.92 -3.59
N ASP A 6 14.02 -39.59 -3.63
CA ASP A 6 13.29 -38.72 -2.67
C ASP A 6 13.88 -37.30 -2.60
N GLN A 7 15.11 -37.09 -3.11
CA GLN A 7 15.72 -35.74 -3.09
C GLN A 7 14.93 -34.73 -3.94
N ASN A 8 14.35 -35.16 -5.08
CA ASN A 8 13.53 -34.29 -5.93
C ASN A 8 12.16 -33.95 -5.29
N SER A 9 11.56 -34.87 -4.53
CA SER A 9 10.30 -34.63 -3.82
C SER A 9 10.49 -33.69 -2.63
N ALA A 10 11.55 -33.89 -1.84
CA ALA A 10 11.90 -33.01 -0.73
C ALA A 10 12.24 -31.59 -1.22
N HIS A 11 13.01 -31.46 -2.31
CA HIS A 11 13.33 -30.17 -2.91
C HIS A 11 12.08 -29.44 -3.44
N PHE A 12 11.15 -30.16 -4.05
CA PHE A 12 9.87 -29.59 -4.51
C PHE A 12 9.01 -29.09 -3.34
N ALA A 13 8.88 -29.87 -2.26
CA ALA A 13 8.13 -29.48 -1.07
C ALA A 13 8.72 -28.24 -0.38
N LEU A 14 10.06 -28.15 -0.28
CA LEU A 14 10.75 -26.99 0.27
C LEU A 14 10.55 -25.74 -0.60
N THR A 15 10.61 -25.89 -1.92
CA THR A 15 10.43 -24.78 -2.87
C THR A 15 9.00 -24.24 -2.83
N LEU A 16 7.99 -25.12 -2.73
CA LEU A 16 6.58 -24.74 -2.64
C LEU A 16 6.30 -23.96 -1.35
N ASN A 17 6.79 -24.43 -0.21
CA ASN A 17 6.64 -23.72 1.07
C ASN A 17 7.28 -22.33 1.04
N LEU A 18 8.49 -22.21 0.49
CA LEU A 18 9.16 -20.91 0.36
C LEU A 18 8.42 -19.95 -0.57
N LYS A 19 7.88 -20.46 -1.69
CA LYS A 19 7.08 -19.64 -2.61
C LYS A 19 5.79 -19.14 -1.94
N ILE A 20 5.05 -20.03 -1.28
CA ILE A 20 3.84 -19.67 -0.52
C ILE A 20 4.16 -18.60 0.52
N VAL A 21 5.19 -18.79 1.35
CA VAL A 21 5.55 -17.80 2.38
C VAL A 21 5.95 -16.45 1.78
N LYS A 22 6.70 -16.45 0.67
CA LYS A 22 7.07 -15.21 -0.04
C LYS A 22 5.86 -14.49 -0.63
N ASP A 23 4.94 -15.22 -1.25
CA ASP A 23 3.72 -14.66 -1.85
C ASP A 23 2.77 -14.10 -0.77
N TRP A 24 2.65 -14.79 0.38
CA TRP A 24 1.90 -14.30 1.54
C TRP A 24 2.54 -13.06 2.16
N LYS A 25 3.87 -13.05 2.31
CA LYS A 25 4.59 -11.87 2.81
C LYS A 25 4.44 -10.67 1.88
N LYS A 26 4.51 -10.89 0.56
CA LYS A 26 4.27 -9.85 -0.46
C LYS A 26 2.83 -9.31 -0.36
N THR A 27 1.85 -10.19 -0.20
CA THR A 27 0.43 -9.81 -0.08
C THR A 27 0.16 -8.99 1.20
N MET A 28 0.70 -9.41 2.35
CA MET A 28 0.57 -8.66 3.61
C MET A 28 1.21 -7.27 3.56
N ASP A 29 2.38 -7.14 2.93
CA ASP A 29 3.08 -5.86 2.80
C ASP A 29 2.29 -4.89 1.91
N LEU A 30 1.80 -5.37 0.77
CA LEU A 30 0.90 -4.61 -0.11
C LEU A 30 -0.41 -4.20 0.58
N GLN A 31 -1.01 -5.09 1.38
CA GLN A 31 -2.20 -4.77 2.14
C GLN A 31 -1.94 -3.67 3.18
N THR A 32 -0.82 -3.77 3.90
CA THR A 32 -0.40 -2.75 4.88
C THR A 32 -0.20 -1.40 4.21
N ILE A 33 0.40 -1.40 3.02
CA ILE A 33 0.61 -0.20 2.21
C ILE A 33 -0.73 0.39 1.74
N LYS A 34 -1.66 -0.44 1.25
CA LYS A 34 -3.03 -0.01 0.89
C LYS A 34 -3.76 0.62 2.07
N GLU A 35 -3.68 0.02 3.25
CA GLU A 35 -4.31 0.55 4.47
C GLU A 35 -3.73 1.92 4.87
N ARG A 36 -2.42 2.09 4.74
CA ARG A 36 -1.77 3.39 4.98
C ARG A 36 -2.23 4.44 3.98
N VAL A 37 -2.39 4.07 2.72
CA VAL A 37 -2.88 4.97 1.67
C VAL A 37 -4.35 5.34 1.90
N ALA A 38 -5.18 4.39 2.30
CA ALA A 38 -6.56 4.66 2.71
C ALA A 38 -6.61 5.66 3.88
N SER A 39 -5.74 5.50 4.89
CA SER A 39 -5.63 6.47 6.00
C SER A 39 -5.23 7.87 5.52
N VAL A 40 -4.33 7.96 4.53
CA VAL A 40 -3.94 9.23 3.90
C VAL A 40 -5.12 9.86 3.15
N GLN A 41 -5.88 9.08 2.39
CA GLN A 41 -7.08 9.56 1.70
C GLN A 41 -8.15 10.09 2.67
N SER A 42 -8.40 9.40 3.78
CA SER A 42 -9.34 9.89 4.80
C SER A 42 -8.88 11.21 5.45
N LYS A 43 -7.57 11.42 5.62
CA LYS A 43 -7.03 12.71 6.10
C LYS A 43 -7.23 13.82 5.07
N ARG A 44 -7.07 13.51 3.78
CA ARG A 44 -7.37 14.44 2.68
C ARG A 44 -8.84 14.86 2.68
N GLU A 45 -9.76 13.91 2.82
CA GLU A 45 -11.20 14.19 2.92
C GLU A 45 -11.52 15.10 4.11
N TYR A 46 -10.88 14.86 5.26
CA TYR A 46 -11.02 15.73 6.42
C TYR A 46 -10.53 17.15 6.13
N LEU A 47 -9.36 17.32 5.51
CA LEU A 47 -8.83 18.64 5.14
C LEU A 47 -9.74 19.37 4.13
N LEU A 48 -10.35 18.65 3.18
CA LEU A 48 -11.37 19.22 2.29
C LEU A 48 -12.60 19.72 3.07
N SER A 49 -13.07 18.94 4.05
CA SER A 49 -14.18 19.37 4.92
C SER A 49 -13.84 20.60 5.76
N LEU A 50 -12.57 20.82 6.08
CA LEU A 50 -12.12 22.06 6.73
C LEU A 50 -12.23 23.25 5.78
N LEU A 51 -11.90 23.10 4.49
CA LEU A 51 -12.00 24.19 3.52
C LEU A 51 -13.44 24.70 3.30
N GLU A 52 -14.44 23.87 3.57
CA GLU A 52 -15.87 24.24 3.53
C GLU A 52 -16.25 25.18 4.68
N GLN A 53 -15.45 25.23 5.76
CA GLN A 53 -15.73 26.09 6.90
C GLN A 53 -15.33 27.55 6.59
N PRO A 54 -16.25 28.52 6.75
CA PRO A 54 -16.00 29.91 6.37
C PRO A 54 -15.00 30.65 7.28
N ASN A 55 -14.63 30.06 8.42
CA ASN A 55 -13.87 30.67 9.51
C ASN A 55 -12.43 30.15 9.66
N LEU A 56 -11.82 29.58 8.62
CA LEU A 56 -10.43 29.10 8.70
C LEU A 56 -9.37 30.21 8.77
N GLY A 57 -9.66 31.41 8.26
CA GLY A 57 -8.69 32.51 8.25
C GLY A 57 -7.34 32.12 7.65
N THR A 58 -6.26 32.28 8.42
CA THR A 58 -4.88 31.95 8.01
C THR A 58 -4.65 30.47 7.77
N LEU A 59 -5.41 29.59 8.44
CA LEU A 59 -5.29 28.14 8.32
C LEU A 59 -5.67 27.64 6.92
N ARG A 60 -6.38 28.44 6.11
CA ARG A 60 -6.71 28.06 4.72
C ARG A 60 -5.46 27.84 3.88
N VAL A 61 -4.41 28.64 4.08
CA VAL A 61 -3.18 28.50 3.30
C VAL A 61 -2.48 27.19 3.66
N ASP A 62 -2.33 26.94 4.96
CA ASP A 62 -1.70 25.72 5.47
C ASP A 62 -2.49 24.45 5.05
N VAL A 63 -3.82 24.51 5.08
CA VAL A 63 -4.68 23.38 4.65
C VAL A 63 -4.58 23.12 3.15
N ASN A 64 -4.53 24.16 2.33
CA ASN A 64 -4.33 23.98 0.88
C ASN A 64 -2.94 23.40 0.58
N GLN A 65 -1.88 23.85 1.27
CA GLN A 65 -0.55 23.29 1.11
C GLN A 65 -0.52 21.81 1.53
N ALA A 66 -1.11 21.47 2.68
CA ALA A 66 -1.20 20.09 3.12
C ALA A 66 -1.98 19.21 2.13
N LEU A 67 -3.06 19.72 1.52
CA LEU A 67 -3.80 18.99 0.50
C LEU A 67 -2.97 18.73 -0.75
N GLU A 68 -2.19 19.71 -1.22
CA GLU A 68 -1.29 19.57 -2.37
C GLU A 68 -0.21 18.50 -2.10
N GLU A 69 0.42 18.55 -0.92
CA GLU A 69 1.41 17.53 -0.52
C GLU A 69 0.80 16.13 -0.43
N LEU A 70 -0.44 16.01 0.08
CA LEU A 70 -1.15 14.72 0.13
C LEU A 70 -1.54 14.22 -1.27
N ASP A 71 -1.95 15.11 -2.16
CA ASP A 71 -2.29 14.77 -3.55
C ASP A 71 -1.06 14.27 -4.31
N ASP A 72 0.07 14.97 -4.18
CA ASP A 72 1.36 14.55 -4.76
C ASP A 72 1.80 13.17 -4.23
N LEU A 73 1.68 12.95 -2.91
CA LEU A 73 2.02 11.67 -2.30
C LEU A 73 1.12 10.52 -2.81
N ILE A 74 -0.17 10.76 -2.93
CA ILE A 74 -1.13 9.76 -3.46
C ILE A 74 -0.80 9.45 -4.93
N ASP A 75 -0.44 10.46 -5.72
CA ASP A 75 -0.14 10.29 -7.13
C ASP A 75 1.20 9.55 -7.34
N GLU A 76 2.23 9.86 -6.55
CA GLU A 76 3.50 9.11 -6.51
C GLU A 76 3.27 7.65 -6.12
N PHE A 77 2.42 7.41 -5.11
CA PHE A 77 2.05 6.07 -4.69
C PHE A 77 1.41 5.25 -5.82
N ARG A 78 0.43 5.83 -6.52
CA ARG A 78 -0.26 5.20 -7.66
C ARG A 78 0.71 4.85 -8.79
N ARG A 79 1.68 5.71 -9.07
CA ARG A 79 2.71 5.48 -10.10
C ARG A 79 3.71 4.39 -9.70
N SER A 80 4.06 4.34 -8.41
CA SER A 80 5.06 3.40 -7.87
C SER A 80 4.50 1.98 -7.71
N ILE A 81 3.18 1.83 -7.54
CA ILE A 81 2.50 0.54 -7.47
C ILE A 81 1.47 0.41 -8.61
N PRO A 82 1.95 0.16 -9.85
CA PRO A 82 1.09 0.14 -11.04
C PRO A 82 0.10 -1.04 -11.11
N ASP A 83 0.11 -1.96 -10.14
CA ASP A 83 -0.61 -3.24 -10.19
C ASP A 83 -1.69 -3.39 -9.10
N THR A 84 -2.06 -2.30 -8.44
CA THR A 84 -3.18 -2.31 -7.51
C THR A 84 -4.32 -1.52 -8.11
N GLU A 85 -5.33 -2.22 -8.61
CA GLU A 85 -6.68 -1.65 -8.74
C GLU A 85 -7.09 -1.15 -7.36
N ILE A 86 -6.94 0.16 -7.15
CA ILE A 86 -7.54 0.86 -6.02
C ILE A 86 -8.97 1.14 -6.49
N ASN A 87 -9.87 0.18 -6.24
CA ASN A 87 -11.32 0.35 -6.40
C ASN A 87 -11.87 1.21 -5.27
#